data_AF-A0A510L7N2-F1
#
_entry.id   AF-A0A510L7N2-F1
#
_cell.length_a   1.000
_cell.length_b   1.000
_cell.length_c   1.000
_cell.angle_alpha   90.00
_cell.angle_beta   90.00
_cell.angle_gamma   90.00
#
_symmetry.space_group_name_H-M   'P 1'
#
loop_
_entity.id
_entity.type
_entity.pdbx_description
1 polymer ?
#
loop_
_entity_poly.entity_id
_entity_poly.type
_entity_poly.pdbx_seq_one_letter_code
_entity_poly.pdbx_strand_id
1 'polypeptide(L)' 'MKNIFKILILILVGLSVASCELFSPNYWNEVNRRREERGRTCYEKYNGNVYCEDTK' A
#
# COMPACT_ATOMS: atom_id res chain seq x y z
N MET A 1 -0.21 24.15 30.13
CA MET A 1 0.81 23.91 29.07
C MET A 1 1.18 22.44 28.87
N LYS A 2 1.27 21.61 29.93
CA LYS A 2 1.69 20.20 29.83
C LYS A 2 0.75 19.29 29.01
N ASN A 3 -0.55 19.62 28.94
CA ASN A 3 -1.55 18.80 28.25
C ASN A 3 -1.64 19.09 26.74
N ILE A 4 -1.31 20.31 26.30
CA ILE A 4 -1.27 20.67 24.87
C ILE A 4 -0.21 19.84 24.14
N PHE A 5 0.97 19.70 24.73
CA PHE A 5 2.03 18.85 24.17
C PHE A 5 1.61 17.39 24.03
N LYS A 6 0.83 16.85 24.98
CA LYS A 6 0.31 15.47 24.88
C LYS A 6 -0.65 15.29 23.72
N ILE A 7 -1.53 16.27 23.47
CA ILE A 7 -2.49 16.23 22.35
C ILE A 7 -1.77 16.33 21.01
N LEU A 8 -0.78 17.23 20.90
CA LEU A 8 0.01 17.37 19.67
C LEU A 8 0.77 16.08 19.32
N ILE A 9 1.35 15.41 20.32
CA ILE A 9 2.03 14.13 20.13
C ILE A 9 1.05 13.06 19.66
N LEU A 10 -0.14 12.96 20.25
CA LEU A 10 -1.16 11.99 19.83
C LEU A 10 -1.62 12.20 18.38
N ILE A 11 -1.79 13.46 17.96
CA ILE A 11 -2.17 13.80 16.58
C ILE A 11 -1.06 13.42 15.60
N LEU A 12 0.19 13.74 15.91
CA LEU A 12 1.37 13.39 15.09
C LEU A 12 1.52 11.88 14.93
N VAL A 13 1.37 11.13 16.02
CA VAL A 13 1.41 9.67 16.00
C VAL A 13 0.23 9.12 15.18
N GLY A 14 -0.99 9.61 15.40
CA GLY A 14 -2.16 9.18 14.64
C GLY A 14 -2.01 9.41 13.13
N LEU A 15 -1.46 10.56 12.74
CA LEU A 15 -1.16 10.88 11.34
C LEU A 15 -0.13 9.95 10.72
N SER A 16 0.95 9.62 11.45
CA SER A 16 2.00 8.74 10.92
C SER A 16 1.52 7.31 10.67
N VAL A 17 0.67 6.76 11.55
CA VAL A 17 0.10 5.41 11.34
C VAL A 17 -0.99 5.43 10.27
N ALA A 18 -1.80 6.50 10.22
CA ALA A 18 -2.84 6.66 9.20
C ALA A 18 -2.26 6.79 7.79
N SER A 19 -1.08 7.39 7.62
CA SER A 19 -0.45 7.51 6.30
C SER A 19 -0.05 6.17 5.66
N CYS A 20 0.20 5.11 6.44
CA CYS A 20 0.56 3.81 5.88
C CYS A 20 -0.66 3.05 5.31
N GLU A 21 -1.81 3.16 5.96
CA GLU A 21 -3.00 2.35 5.65
C GLU A 21 -4.07 3.13 4.86
N LEU A 22 -4.25 4.43 5.14
CA LEU A 22 -5.38 5.22 4.64
C LEU A 22 -5.19 5.70 3.19
N PHE A 23 -3.95 5.85 2.73
CA PHE A 23 -3.64 6.38 1.39
C PHE A 23 -3.67 5.31 0.28
N SER A 24 -3.78 4.03 0.64
CA SER A 24 -3.51 2.96 -0.30
C SER A 24 -4.70 2.20 -0.91
N PRO A 25 -5.97 2.25 -0.42
CA PRO A 25 -7.02 1.44 -1.03
C PRO A 25 -7.32 1.86 -2.48
N ASN A 26 -7.34 3.16 -2.77
CA ASN A 26 -7.57 3.65 -4.14
C ASN A 26 -6.34 3.42 -5.05
N TYR A 27 -5.14 3.62 -4.51
CA TYR A 27 -3.89 3.36 -5.23
C TYR A 27 -3.73 1.89 -5.60
N TRP A 28 -3.95 0.96 -4.65
CA TRP A 28 -3.87 -0.48 -4.90
C TRP A 28 -4.97 -0.96 -5.85
N ASN A 29 -6.19 -0.42 -5.76
CA ASN A 29 -7.25 -0.73 -6.73
C ASN A 29 -6.85 -0.34 -8.15
N GLU A 30 -6.24 0.83 -8.33
CA GLU A 30 -5.79 1.25 -9.66
C GLU A 30 -4.59 0.43 -10.14
N VAL A 31 -3.64 0.11 -9.27
CA VAL A 31 -2.52 -0.78 -9.59
C VAL A 31 -3.04 -2.17 -9.98
N ASN A 32 -4.01 -2.70 -9.24
CA ASN A 32 -4.61 -4.00 -9.51
C ASN A 32 -5.37 -3.97 -10.85
N ARG A 33 -6.20 -2.95 -11.08
CA ARG A 33 -6.89 -2.74 -12.36
C ARG A 33 -5.91 -2.63 -13.53
N ARG A 34 -4.82 -1.87 -13.40
CA ARG A 34 -3.79 -1.78 -14.46
C ARG A 34 -3.08 -3.11 -14.71
N ARG A 35 -2.89 -3.95 -13.69
CA ARG A 35 -2.32 -5.30 -13.84
C ARG A 35 -3.30 -6.22 -14.58
N GLU A 36 -4.57 -6.18 -14.22
CA GLU A 36 -5.65 -6.91 -14.89
C GLU A 36 -5.86 -6.46 -16.35
N GLU A 37 -5.82 -5.15 -16.62
CA GLU A 37 -5.97 -4.58 -17.97
C GLU A 37 -4.81 -4.97 -18.90
N ARG A 38 -3.58 -5.02 -18.38
CA ARG A 38 -2.41 -5.50 -19.13
C ARG A 38 -2.47 -7.00 -19.44
N GLY A 39 -3.36 -7.75 -18.77
CA GLY A 39 -3.46 -9.19 -18.94
C GLY A 39 -2.16 -9.89 -18.60
N ARG A 40 -1.48 -9.48 -17.51
CA ARG A 40 -0.19 -10.05 -17.09
C ARG A 40 -0.20 -10.29 -15.60
N THR A 41 0.00 -11.53 -15.18
CA THR A 41 0.16 -11.90 -13.78
C THR A 41 1.59 -12.38 -13.55
N CYS A 42 2.28 -11.81 -12.57
CA CYS A 42 3.63 -12.26 -12.19
C CYS A 42 3.58 -12.97 -10.84
N TYR A 43 4.30 -14.09 -10.76
CA TYR A 43 4.41 -14.92 -9.59
C TYR A 43 5.88 -15.00 -9.16
N GLU A 44 6.11 -14.95 -7.86
CA GLU A 44 7.44 -15.12 -7.26
C GLU A 44 7.58 -16.54 -6.71
N LYS A 45 8.64 -17.23 -7.12
CA LYS A 45 8.98 -18.56 -6.61
C LYS A 45 9.74 -18.44 -5.30
N TYR A 46 9.71 -19.51 -4.49
CA TYR A 46 10.44 -19.59 -3.21
C TYR A 46 11.97 -19.36 -3.34
N ASN A 47 12.51 -19.51 -4.55
CA ASN A 47 13.92 -19.30 -4.87
C ASN A 47 14.22 -17.90 -5.43
N GLY A 48 13.29 -16.95 -5.31
CA GLY A 48 13.43 -15.56 -5.76
C GLY A 48 13.28 -15.35 -7.26
N ASN A 49 12.96 -16.39 -8.04
CA ASN A 49 12.70 -16.23 -9.46
C ASN A 49 11.28 -15.72 -9.70
N VAL A 50 11.17 -14.61 -10.44
CA VAL A 50 9.89 -14.04 -10.88
C VAL A 50 9.61 -14.52 -12.30
N TYR A 51 8.41 -15.06 -12.52
CA TYR A 51 7.91 -15.38 -13.85
C TYR A 51 6.56 -14.70 -14.06
N CYS A 52 6.28 -14.29 -15.29
CA CYS A 52 5.04 -13.61 -15.64
C CYS A 52 4.33 -14.39 -16.74
N GLU A 53 3.03 -14.56 -16.57
CA GLU A 53 2.13 -15.18 -17.53
C GLU A 53 1.22 -14.09 -18.08
N ASP A 54 1.12 -14.05 -19.41
CA ASP A 54 0.10 -13.25 -20.08
C ASP A 54 -1.22 -14.03 -20.00
N THR A 55 -2.22 -13.41 -19.39
CA THR A 55 -3.56 -13.96 -19.15
C THR A 55 -4.58 -13.53 -20.20
N LYS A 56 -4.14 -12.81 -21.24
CA LYS A 56 -4.94 -12.37 -22.40
C LYS A 56 -4.19 -12.53 -23.71
#